data_AF-A0AAV5H3S8-F1
#
_entry.id   AF-A0AAV5H3S8-F1
#
_cell.length_a   1.000
_cell.length_b   1.000
_cell.length_c   1.000
_cell.angle_alpha   90.00
_cell.angle_beta   90.00
_cell.angle_gamma   90.00
#
_symmetry.space_group_name_H-M   'P 1'
#
loop_
_entity.id
_entity.type
_entity.pdbx_description
1 polymer ?
#
loop_
_entity_poly.entity_id
_entity_poly.type
_entity_poly.pdbx_seq_one_letter_code
_entity_poly.pdbx_strand_id
1 'polypeptide(L)'
;MRKLGTQKIETDRLYLRCFTFDDMEVTETDLSQICQTCQNSDNYKWAIVLKNTGQVIGSIRAEISYVTDSAQLCFSLGRQWWNNGYMKEAIKAVVHFLFEEVQTERIAAFCEGYNRIAGKVLLRSGFQAEGTLRRACNGKKGITDLLCYGFLKSDYYRLKSMEKLDIDSLYITNYREAGGLPLKNIMRLPEEEAFSFARHLSEETTSKNDRYGDYFIRYYQKRKAAEAWLYEKFSMCGGKPAVRHPIYFVLGENREFQEFYGTADCIRIPLSGIPADEISFTPRDSMHLKDMGMTEGTVWNKTEFLDMIRKSGKKVGEFICNLPGFYGNPGGYIEVQLWNDDYLKSYI
;
A
#
# COMPACT_ATOMS: atom_id res chain seq x y z
N MET A 1 10.28 3.25 -29.07
CA MET A 1 9.22 3.19 -28.05
C MET A 1 8.04 2.43 -28.64
N ARG A 2 7.59 1.35 -28.00
CA ARG A 2 6.45 0.56 -28.50
C ARG A 2 5.17 1.35 -28.25
N LYS A 3 4.61 1.97 -29.29
CA LYS A 3 3.18 2.25 -29.33
C LYS A 3 2.49 0.90 -29.18
N LEU A 4 1.99 0.58 -28.00
CA LEU A 4 1.09 -0.56 -27.84
C LEU A 4 -0.16 -0.20 -28.64
N GLY A 5 -0.40 -0.96 -29.72
CA GLY A 5 -1.56 -0.76 -30.59
C GLY A 5 -2.85 -0.76 -29.78
N THR A 6 -3.86 -0.05 -30.27
CA THR A 6 -5.22 0.10 -29.73
C THR A 6 -5.73 -1.14 -28.99
N GLN A 7 -5.48 -1.21 -27.68
CA GLN A 7 -5.85 -2.39 -26.90
C GLN A 7 -7.28 -2.28 -26.39
N LYS A 8 -8.04 -3.33 -26.73
CA LYS A 8 -9.33 -3.66 -26.15
C LYS A 8 -9.07 -4.25 -24.76
N ILE A 9 -9.50 -3.56 -23.70
CA ILE A 9 -9.43 -4.12 -22.34
C ILE A 9 -10.79 -4.74 -22.02
N GLU A 10 -10.81 -6.01 -21.67
CA GLU A 10 -12.02 -6.70 -21.25
C GLU A 10 -12.07 -6.90 -19.74
N THR A 11 -13.25 -6.72 -19.16
CA THR A 11 -13.54 -7.00 -17.76
C THR A 11 -14.76 -7.92 -17.66
N ASP A 12 -15.22 -8.24 -16.45
CA ASP A 12 -16.39 -9.10 -16.24
C ASP A 12 -17.65 -8.57 -16.95
N ARG A 13 -17.94 -7.27 -16.79
CA ARG A 13 -19.17 -6.64 -17.29
C ARG A 13 -18.93 -5.62 -18.40
N LEU A 14 -17.69 -5.19 -18.61
CA LEU A 14 -17.35 -4.08 -19.48
C LEU A 14 -16.36 -4.47 -20.56
N TYR A 15 -16.43 -3.74 -21.66
CA TYR A 15 -15.37 -3.64 -22.64
C TYR A 15 -14.91 -2.18 -22.70
N LEU A 16 -13.60 -1.95 -22.57
CA LEU A 16 -12.98 -0.65 -22.75
C LEU A 16 -12.38 -0.56 -24.17
N ARG A 17 -13.03 0.23 -25.03
CA ARG A 17 -12.58 0.45 -26.41
C ARG A 17 -11.63 1.63 -26.47
N CYS A 18 -10.37 1.37 -26.83
CA CYS A 18 -9.41 2.43 -27.13
C CYS A 18 -9.79 3.12 -28.46
N PHE A 19 -9.71 4.44 -28.52
CA PHE A 19 -9.88 5.18 -29.78
C PHE A 19 -8.56 5.81 -30.20
N THR A 20 -8.18 5.55 -31.46
CA THR A 20 -7.26 6.42 -32.22
C THR A 20 -8.07 7.29 -33.19
N PHE A 21 -7.55 8.47 -33.55
CA PHE A 21 -8.25 9.42 -34.43
C PHE A 21 -8.63 8.80 -35.80
N ASP A 22 -7.94 7.74 -36.22
CA ASP A 22 -8.12 7.07 -37.52
C ASP A 22 -9.34 6.14 -37.60
N ASP A 23 -10.05 5.86 -36.48
CA ASP A 23 -11.12 4.85 -36.41
C ASP A 23 -12.56 5.39 -36.65
N MET A 24 -12.75 6.59 -37.24
CA MET A 24 -14.08 7.23 -37.28
C MET A 24 -14.87 7.04 -38.58
N GLU A 25 -15.74 6.03 -38.59
CA GLU A 25 -17.07 6.07 -39.24
C GLU A 25 -18.13 5.47 -38.29
N VAL A 26 -18.47 6.13 -37.17
CA VAL A 26 -19.73 5.86 -36.45
C VAL A 26 -20.26 7.13 -35.75
N THR A 27 -21.53 7.45 -36.05
CA THR A 27 -22.47 8.43 -35.48
C THR A 27 -22.65 8.32 -33.95
N GLU A 28 -22.99 9.31 -33.12
CA GLU A 28 -23.39 10.72 -33.29
C GLU A 28 -23.16 11.44 -31.93
N THR A 29 -22.75 12.70 -32.00
CA THR A 29 -22.83 13.78 -30.99
C THR A 29 -22.10 13.66 -29.63
N ASP A 30 -22.13 12.54 -28.90
CA ASP A 30 -21.47 12.43 -27.58
C ASP A 30 -19.96 12.12 -27.67
N LEU A 31 -19.53 11.51 -28.77
CA LEU A 31 -18.13 11.14 -29.03
C LEU A 31 -17.29 12.33 -29.52
N SER A 32 -17.89 13.33 -30.17
CA SER A 32 -17.16 14.46 -30.76
C SER A 32 -16.47 15.33 -29.70
N GLN A 33 -17.08 15.52 -28.52
CA GLN A 33 -16.47 16.21 -27.37
C GLN A 33 -15.31 15.42 -26.74
N ILE A 34 -15.36 14.08 -26.78
CA ILE A 34 -14.28 13.21 -26.28
C ILE A 34 -13.07 13.24 -27.23
N CYS A 35 -13.31 13.40 -28.53
CA CYS A 35 -12.31 13.34 -29.60
C CYS A 35 -11.49 14.62 -29.79
N GLN A 36 -12.04 15.82 -29.55
CA GLN A 36 -11.36 17.09 -29.84
C GLN A 36 -10.06 17.34 -29.03
N THR A 37 -9.81 16.59 -27.94
CA THR A 37 -8.58 16.71 -27.13
C THR A 37 -7.47 15.70 -27.50
N CYS A 38 -7.59 14.89 -28.55
CA CYS A 38 -6.62 13.81 -28.87
C CYS A 38 -5.38 14.24 -29.69
N GLN A 39 -4.94 15.51 -29.64
CA GLN A 39 -3.76 15.94 -30.42
C GLN A 39 -2.41 15.53 -29.82
N ASN A 40 -2.35 15.10 -28.55
CA ASN A 40 -1.11 14.66 -27.93
C ASN A 40 -0.98 13.13 -27.96
N SER A 41 0.08 12.63 -28.61
CA SER A 41 0.45 11.21 -28.77
C SER A 41 0.61 10.41 -27.48
N ASP A 42 0.61 11.09 -26.35
CA ASP A 42 0.96 10.54 -25.04
C ASP A 42 -0.28 10.35 -24.16
N ASN A 43 -1.45 10.17 -24.80
CA ASN A 43 -2.73 9.98 -24.12
C ASN A 43 -3.39 8.67 -24.56
N TYR A 44 -3.90 7.93 -23.58
CA TYR A 44 -4.83 6.84 -23.81
C TYR A 44 -6.26 7.29 -23.51
N LYS A 45 -7.23 6.84 -24.31
CA LYS A 45 -8.65 7.14 -24.13
C LYS A 45 -9.49 5.91 -24.41
N TRP A 46 -10.40 5.60 -23.49
CA TRP A 46 -11.31 4.47 -23.59
C TRP A 46 -12.77 4.91 -23.45
N ALA A 47 -13.65 4.40 -24.31
CA ALA A 47 -15.09 4.31 -23.98
C ALA A 47 -15.34 3.10 -23.08
N ILE A 48 -16.17 3.30 -22.07
CA ILE A 48 -16.67 2.22 -21.22
C ILE A 48 -17.95 1.67 -21.85
N VAL A 49 -17.94 0.41 -22.26
CA VAL A 49 -19.06 -0.24 -22.97
C VAL A 49 -19.62 -1.38 -22.13
N LEU A 50 -20.95 -1.44 -21.96
CA LEU A 50 -21.62 -2.59 -21.35
C LEU A 50 -21.58 -3.80 -22.28
N LYS A 51 -21.09 -4.95 -21.81
CA LYS A 51 -20.99 -6.17 -22.63
C LYS A 51 -22.36 -6.69 -23.09
N ASN A 52 -23.37 -6.61 -22.24
CA ASN A 52 -24.69 -7.17 -22.51
C ASN A 52 -25.54 -6.35 -23.51
N THR A 53 -25.29 -5.04 -23.62
CA THR A 53 -26.08 -4.15 -24.49
C THR A 53 -25.26 -3.51 -25.61
N GLY A 54 -23.94 -3.53 -25.52
CA GLY A 54 -23.06 -2.77 -26.42
C GLY A 54 -23.10 -1.25 -26.20
N GLN A 55 -23.81 -0.78 -25.16
CA GLN A 55 -24.00 0.65 -24.92
C GLN A 55 -22.76 1.30 -24.32
N VAL A 56 -22.36 2.46 -24.85
CA VAL A 56 -21.34 3.33 -24.23
C VAL A 56 -21.95 4.03 -23.00
N ILE A 57 -21.32 3.87 -21.84
CA ILE A 57 -21.82 4.37 -20.55
C ILE A 57 -20.92 5.42 -19.88
N GLY A 58 -19.74 5.65 -20.44
CA GLY A 58 -18.76 6.59 -19.89
C GLY A 58 -17.41 6.53 -20.61
N SER A 59 -16.42 7.18 -20.02
CA SER A 59 -15.06 7.24 -20.57
C SER A 59 -13.99 7.29 -19.48
N ILE A 60 -12.79 6.81 -19.82
CA ILE A 60 -11.57 7.00 -19.04
C ILE A 60 -10.49 7.52 -19.97
N ARG A 61 -9.70 8.49 -19.51
CA ARG A 61 -8.49 9.00 -20.16
C ARG A 61 -7.31 8.86 -19.21
N ALA A 62 -6.16 8.48 -19.74
CA ALA A 62 -4.87 8.54 -19.07
C ALA A 62 -3.93 9.45 -19.87
N GLU A 63 -3.38 10.47 -19.22
CA GLU A 63 -2.33 11.33 -19.78
C GLU A 63 -0.98 10.88 -19.24
N ILE A 64 -0.03 10.53 -20.11
CA ILE A 64 1.27 9.97 -19.74
C ILE A 64 2.33 11.07 -19.69
N SER A 65 3.13 11.05 -18.64
CA SER A 65 4.39 11.77 -18.52
C SER A 65 5.53 10.76 -18.57
N TYR A 66 6.29 10.72 -19.68
CA TYR A 66 7.50 9.91 -19.79
C TYR A 66 8.70 10.49 -19.04
N VAL A 67 8.64 11.74 -18.61
CA VAL A 67 9.71 12.36 -17.80
C VAL A 67 9.72 11.76 -16.39
N THR A 68 8.55 11.38 -15.88
CA THR A 68 8.36 10.88 -14.52
C THR A 68 7.76 9.48 -14.49
N ASP A 69 7.67 8.82 -15.66
CA ASP A 69 6.99 7.54 -15.87
C ASP A 69 5.64 7.48 -15.14
N SER A 70 4.79 8.50 -15.31
CA SER A 70 3.53 8.59 -14.57
C SER A 70 2.33 8.80 -15.49
N ALA A 71 1.14 8.51 -14.97
CA ALA A 71 -0.12 8.75 -15.65
C ALA A 71 -1.06 9.61 -14.79
N GLN A 72 -1.81 10.50 -15.42
CA GLN A 72 -2.95 11.18 -14.79
C GLN A 72 -4.26 10.63 -15.36
N LEU A 73 -5.10 10.08 -14.48
CA LEU A 73 -6.42 9.57 -14.84
C LEU A 73 -7.52 10.62 -14.71
N CYS A 74 -8.36 10.68 -15.74
CA CYS A 74 -9.60 11.42 -15.78
C CYS A 74 -10.73 10.47 -16.22
N PHE A 75 -11.90 10.52 -15.59
CA PHE A 75 -12.99 9.60 -15.92
C PHE A 75 -14.37 10.23 -15.76
N SER A 76 -15.32 9.72 -16.52
CA SER A 76 -16.72 10.14 -16.46
C SER A 76 -17.65 8.93 -16.65
N LEU A 77 -18.79 8.94 -15.97
CA LEU A 77 -19.82 7.91 -16.10
C LEU A 77 -21.18 8.60 -16.16
N GLY A 78 -22.05 8.15 -17.07
CA GLY A 78 -23.42 8.66 -17.11
C GLY A 78 -24.17 8.37 -15.80
N ARG A 79 -25.00 9.33 -15.38
CA ARG A 79 -25.63 9.35 -14.05
C ARG A 79 -26.46 8.10 -13.73
N GLN A 80 -27.13 7.53 -14.74
CA GLN A 80 -27.96 6.35 -14.59
C GLN A 80 -27.18 5.07 -14.23
N TRP A 81 -25.86 5.05 -14.46
CA TRP A 81 -24.98 3.90 -14.16
C TRP A 81 -24.17 4.08 -12.87
N TRP A 82 -24.36 5.18 -12.14
CA TRP A 82 -23.69 5.41 -10.86
C TRP A 82 -24.06 4.34 -9.83
N ASN A 83 -23.20 4.15 -8.82
CA ASN A 83 -23.40 3.20 -7.72
C ASN A 83 -23.54 1.71 -8.09
N ASN A 84 -23.32 1.34 -9.36
CA ASN A 84 -23.36 -0.05 -9.84
C ASN A 84 -21.96 -0.71 -9.90
N GLY A 85 -20.92 -0.01 -9.46
CA GLY A 85 -19.54 -0.51 -9.45
C GLY A 85 -18.80 -0.46 -10.79
N TYR A 86 -19.45 -0.05 -11.89
CA TYR A 86 -18.85 -0.01 -13.23
C TYR A 86 -17.59 0.85 -13.30
N MET A 87 -17.58 2.06 -12.72
CA MET A 87 -16.38 2.90 -12.75
C MET A 87 -15.21 2.30 -11.95
N LYS A 88 -15.48 1.62 -10.82
CA LYS A 88 -14.43 0.92 -10.06
C LYS A 88 -13.81 -0.20 -10.90
N GLU A 89 -14.65 -0.98 -11.58
CA GLU A 89 -14.20 -2.05 -12.48
C GLU A 89 -13.36 -1.52 -13.64
N ALA A 90 -13.84 -0.46 -14.31
CA ALA A 90 -13.12 0.20 -15.39
C ALA A 90 -11.78 0.79 -14.94
N ILE A 91 -11.74 1.51 -13.81
CA ILE A 91 -10.49 2.08 -13.27
C ILE A 91 -9.48 0.97 -12.94
N LYS A 92 -9.91 -0.13 -12.31
CA LYS A 92 -9.01 -1.25 -12.00
C LYS A 92 -8.37 -1.84 -13.27
N ALA A 93 -9.15 -1.99 -14.32
CA ALA A 93 -8.67 -2.50 -15.60
C ALA A 93 -7.67 -1.54 -16.27
N VAL A 94 -7.93 -0.23 -16.24
CA VAL A 94 -7.00 0.78 -16.75
C VAL A 94 -5.72 0.86 -15.90
N VAL A 95 -5.84 0.77 -14.57
CA VAL A 95 -4.69 0.73 -13.66
C VAL A 95 -3.79 -0.47 -13.96
N HIS A 96 -4.37 -1.64 -14.18
CA HIS A 96 -3.64 -2.84 -14.59
C HIS A 96 -2.86 -2.60 -15.89
N PHE A 97 -3.52 -2.08 -16.93
CA PHE A 97 -2.89 -1.72 -18.20
C PHE A 97 -1.72 -0.73 -18.00
N LEU A 98 -1.92 0.33 -17.23
CA LEU A 98 -0.90 1.36 -17.01
C LEU A 98 0.33 0.81 -16.26
N PHE A 99 0.15 -0.04 -15.24
CA PHE A 99 1.26 -0.61 -14.49
C PHE A 99 1.95 -1.80 -15.16
N GLU A 100 1.22 -2.66 -15.86
CA GLU A 100 1.76 -3.91 -16.41
C GLU A 100 2.18 -3.79 -17.88
N GLU A 101 1.49 -2.97 -18.65
CA GLU A 101 1.79 -2.83 -20.08
C GLU A 101 2.53 -1.55 -20.41
N VAL A 102 2.05 -0.41 -19.91
CA VAL A 102 2.72 0.89 -20.10
C VAL A 102 3.91 1.05 -19.16
N GLN A 103 3.95 0.28 -18.07
CA GLN A 103 5.02 0.26 -17.08
C GLN A 103 5.23 1.59 -16.33
N THR A 104 4.18 2.41 -16.17
CA THR A 104 4.25 3.63 -15.35
C THR A 104 4.64 3.29 -13.91
N GLU A 105 5.39 4.15 -13.24
CA GLU A 105 5.72 4.07 -11.81
C GLU A 105 4.61 4.60 -10.91
N ARG A 106 3.75 5.49 -11.45
CA ARG A 106 2.72 6.16 -10.65
C ARG A 106 1.49 6.54 -11.47
N ILE A 107 0.32 6.45 -10.84
CA ILE A 107 -0.94 6.96 -11.38
C ILE A 107 -1.52 7.99 -10.41
N ALA A 108 -1.80 9.19 -10.91
CA ALA A 108 -2.47 10.26 -10.17
C ALA A 108 -3.92 10.42 -10.66
N ALA A 109 -4.80 10.87 -9.77
CA ALA A 109 -6.14 11.29 -10.13
C ALA A 109 -6.59 12.45 -9.24
N PHE A 110 -7.39 13.34 -9.82
CA PHE A 110 -7.89 14.52 -9.13
C PHE A 110 -9.40 14.61 -9.25
N CYS A 111 -10.07 15.08 -8.19
CA CYS A 111 -11.49 15.40 -8.27
C CYS A 111 -11.80 16.68 -7.50
N GLU A 112 -12.84 17.39 -7.93
CA GLU A 112 -13.25 18.62 -7.24
C GLU A 112 -13.73 18.32 -5.82
N GLY A 113 -13.51 19.24 -4.89
CA GLY A 113 -13.81 19.07 -3.45
C GLY A 113 -15.27 18.73 -3.14
N TYR A 114 -16.21 19.19 -3.98
CA TYR A 114 -17.62 18.83 -3.86
C TYR A 114 -17.95 17.42 -4.39
N ASN A 115 -17.09 16.83 -5.22
CA ASN A 115 -17.31 15.55 -5.88
C ASN A 115 -16.79 14.38 -5.03
N ARG A 116 -17.37 14.21 -3.84
CA ARG A 116 -17.00 13.13 -2.90
C ARG A 116 -17.27 11.73 -3.46
N ILE A 117 -18.14 11.59 -4.46
CA ILE A 117 -18.43 10.30 -5.11
C ILE A 117 -17.21 9.83 -5.90
N ALA A 118 -16.59 10.69 -6.70
CA ALA A 118 -15.37 10.36 -7.43
C ALA A 118 -14.22 9.98 -6.48
N GLY A 119 -14.02 10.74 -5.41
CA GLY A 119 -13.02 10.39 -4.38
C GLY A 119 -13.25 9.02 -3.75
N LYS A 120 -14.50 8.68 -3.41
CA LYS A 120 -14.85 7.34 -2.89
C LYS A 120 -14.56 6.22 -3.91
N VAL A 121 -14.78 6.48 -5.20
CA VAL A 121 -14.47 5.51 -6.26
C VAL A 121 -12.96 5.30 -6.37
N LEU A 122 -12.16 6.35 -6.31
CA LEU A 122 -10.69 6.27 -6.32
C LEU A 122 -10.17 5.45 -5.15
N LEU A 123 -10.58 5.79 -3.92
CA LEU A 123 -10.19 5.04 -2.71
C LEU A 123 -10.57 3.56 -2.81
N ARG A 124 -11.78 3.25 -3.29
CA ARG A 124 -12.23 1.86 -3.48
C ARG A 124 -11.54 1.13 -4.64
N SER A 125 -10.82 1.85 -5.49
CA SER A 125 -10.05 1.31 -6.61
C SER A 125 -8.58 1.07 -6.26
N GLY A 126 -8.13 1.45 -5.06
CA GLY A 126 -6.76 1.25 -4.57
C GLY A 126 -5.93 2.53 -4.43
N PHE A 127 -6.46 3.68 -4.84
CA PHE A 127 -5.78 4.96 -4.67
C PHE A 127 -5.75 5.39 -3.21
N GLN A 128 -4.73 6.14 -2.85
CA GLN A 128 -4.57 6.77 -1.54
C GLN A 128 -4.75 8.28 -1.67
N ALA A 129 -5.32 8.91 -0.64
CA ALA A 129 -5.45 10.36 -0.58
C ALA A 129 -4.11 10.97 -0.18
N GLU A 130 -3.65 11.98 -0.92
CA GLU A 130 -2.34 12.60 -0.73
C GLU A 130 -2.42 14.05 -0.28
N GLY A 131 -3.59 14.67 -0.44
CA GLY A 131 -3.80 16.03 0.04
C GLY A 131 -5.00 16.71 -0.60
N THR A 132 -5.08 18.00 -0.31
CA THR A 132 -6.10 18.89 -0.86
C THR A 132 -5.47 20.22 -1.21
N LEU A 133 -5.52 20.59 -2.49
CA LEU A 133 -5.12 21.91 -2.94
C LEU A 133 -6.30 22.86 -2.75
N ARG A 134 -6.15 23.80 -1.82
CA ARG A 134 -7.22 24.75 -1.45
C ARG A 134 -7.51 25.70 -2.60
N ARG A 135 -8.77 25.82 -2.99
CA ARG A 135 -9.26 26.74 -4.05
C ARG A 135 -8.49 26.63 -5.38
N ALA A 136 -8.00 25.44 -5.70
CA ALA A 136 -7.07 25.22 -6.80
C ALA A 136 -7.72 24.86 -8.14
N CYS A 137 -9.04 24.72 -8.19
CA CYS A 137 -9.74 24.46 -9.45
C CYS A 137 -11.04 25.25 -9.57
N ASN A 138 -11.46 25.52 -10.80
CA ASN A 138 -12.75 26.13 -11.11
C ASN A 138 -13.68 25.07 -11.68
N GLY A 139 -14.52 24.50 -10.82
CA GLY A 139 -15.47 23.45 -11.20
C GLY A 139 -16.83 24.02 -11.62
N LYS A 140 -17.82 23.14 -11.82
CA LYS A 140 -19.19 23.55 -12.21
C LYS A 140 -19.90 24.42 -11.18
N LYS A 141 -19.42 24.42 -9.94
CA LYS A 141 -19.95 25.21 -8.81
C LYS A 141 -19.06 26.40 -8.42
N GLY A 142 -18.15 26.81 -9.32
CA GLY A 142 -17.17 27.87 -9.07
C GLY A 142 -15.85 27.36 -8.49
N ILE A 143 -15.06 28.29 -7.96
CA ILE A 143 -13.75 28.00 -7.36
C ILE A 143 -13.92 27.07 -6.17
N THR A 144 -13.22 25.94 -6.19
CA THR A 144 -13.30 24.89 -5.17
C THR A 144 -11.94 24.23 -4.98
N ASP A 145 -11.85 23.41 -3.94
CA ASP A 145 -10.65 22.65 -3.63
C ASP A 145 -10.44 21.52 -4.65
N LEU A 146 -9.20 21.09 -4.84
CA LEU A 146 -8.85 19.93 -5.64
C LEU A 146 -8.35 18.82 -4.70
N LEU A 147 -9.04 17.69 -4.68
CA LEU A 147 -8.63 16.52 -3.90
C LEU A 147 -7.63 15.71 -4.72
N CYS A 148 -6.49 15.39 -4.13
CA CYS A 148 -5.37 14.71 -4.79
C CYS A 148 -5.26 13.26 -4.34
N TYR A 149 -5.16 12.35 -5.31
CA TYR A 149 -4.99 10.93 -5.07
C TYR A 149 -3.84 10.37 -5.91
N GLY A 150 -3.12 9.41 -5.34
CA GLY A 150 -2.05 8.69 -6.00
C GLY A 150 -2.20 7.18 -5.82
N PHE A 151 -1.64 6.43 -6.76
CA PHE A 151 -1.46 4.99 -6.67
C PHE A 151 -0.07 4.67 -7.21
N LEU A 152 0.77 4.04 -6.39
CA LEU A 152 2.12 3.65 -6.77
C LEU A 152 2.14 2.23 -7.34
N LYS A 153 3.09 1.99 -8.24
CA LYS A 153 3.34 0.65 -8.82
C LYS A 153 3.69 -0.37 -7.72
N SER A 154 4.44 0.04 -6.70
CA SER A 154 4.78 -0.79 -5.54
C SER A 154 3.54 -1.24 -4.77
N ASP A 155 2.62 -0.32 -4.46
CA ASP A 155 1.34 -0.61 -3.80
C ASP A 155 0.49 -1.57 -4.63
N TYR A 156 0.46 -1.38 -5.95
CA TYR A 156 -0.27 -2.25 -6.87
C TYR A 156 0.23 -3.69 -6.82
N TYR A 157 1.55 -3.90 -6.96
CA TYR A 157 2.12 -5.25 -6.92
C TYR A 157 2.01 -5.89 -5.53
N ARG A 158 2.05 -5.08 -4.46
CA ARG A 158 1.80 -5.56 -3.09
C ARG A 158 0.36 -6.03 -2.91
N LEU A 159 -0.63 -5.28 -3.40
CA LEU A 159 -2.03 -5.71 -3.39
C LEU A 159 -2.22 -7.00 -4.21
N LYS A 160 -1.55 -7.11 -5.37
CA LYS A 160 -1.62 -8.29 -6.25
C LYS A 160 -0.99 -9.53 -5.59
N SER A 161 0.16 -9.41 -4.92
CA SER A 161 0.78 -10.54 -4.21
C SER A 161 -0.08 -11.04 -3.04
N MET A 162 -0.91 -10.16 -2.48
CA MET A 162 -1.80 -10.46 -1.36
C MET A 162 -3.24 -10.84 -1.77
N GLU A 163 -3.56 -10.91 -3.07
CA GLU A 163 -4.94 -11.11 -3.53
C GLU A 163 -5.53 -12.47 -3.13
N LYS A 164 -4.67 -13.50 -3.09
CA LYS A 164 -5.04 -14.87 -2.73
C LYS A 164 -4.84 -15.20 -1.26
N LEU A 165 -4.39 -14.25 -0.44
CA LEU A 165 -4.23 -14.46 0.99
C LEU A 165 -5.59 -14.61 1.66
N ASP A 166 -5.71 -15.65 2.47
CA ASP A 166 -6.73 -15.82 3.48
C ASP A 166 -6.09 -15.72 4.89
N ILE A 167 -6.91 -15.81 5.93
CA ILE A 167 -6.42 -15.69 7.32
C ILE A 167 -5.48 -16.84 7.70
N ASP A 168 -5.75 -18.05 7.20
CA ASP A 168 -5.04 -19.26 7.61
C ASP A 168 -3.66 -19.40 6.94
N SER A 169 -3.50 -18.76 5.79
CA SER A 169 -2.26 -18.67 5.00
C SER A 169 -1.34 -17.51 5.40
N LEU A 170 -1.71 -16.71 6.40
CA LEU A 170 -0.86 -15.60 6.86
C LEU A 170 0.47 -16.09 7.44
N TYR A 171 1.52 -15.29 7.26
CA TYR A 171 2.85 -15.51 7.78
C TYR A 171 3.51 -14.19 8.14
N ILE A 172 4.58 -14.26 8.94
CA ILE A 172 5.39 -13.11 9.35
C ILE A 172 6.77 -13.24 8.72
N THR A 173 7.33 -12.11 8.29
CA THR A 173 8.60 -12.06 7.55
C THR A 173 9.60 -11.14 8.23
N ASN A 174 10.82 -11.63 8.46
CA ASN A 174 11.96 -10.81 8.86
C ASN A 174 12.95 -10.75 7.69
N TYR A 175 13.24 -9.54 7.23
CA TYR A 175 14.17 -9.28 6.13
C TYR A 175 15.56 -8.95 6.68
N ARG A 176 16.62 -9.44 6.01
CA ARG A 176 18.00 -9.25 6.46
C ARG A 176 19.01 -9.13 5.32
N GLU A 177 20.20 -8.64 5.67
CA GLU A 177 21.37 -8.66 4.80
C GLU A 177 21.85 -10.11 4.59
N ALA A 178 22.46 -10.39 3.44
CA ALA A 178 22.93 -11.73 3.08
C ALA A 178 24.09 -12.13 4.00
N GLY A 179 24.00 -13.31 4.62
CA GLY A 179 24.98 -13.75 5.61
C GLY A 179 24.88 -12.99 6.93
N GLY A 180 23.76 -12.29 7.17
CA GLY A 180 23.51 -11.53 8.39
C GLY A 180 23.58 -12.40 9.65
N LEU A 181 23.90 -11.73 10.76
CA LEU A 181 24.01 -12.35 12.08
C LEU A 181 22.70 -13.04 12.51
N PRO A 182 22.77 -14.02 13.44
CA PRO A 182 21.59 -14.63 14.02
C PRO A 182 20.60 -13.58 14.52
N LEU A 183 19.30 -13.86 14.34
CA LEU A 183 18.24 -12.91 14.64
C LEU A 183 18.20 -12.60 16.15
N LYS A 184 18.69 -11.42 16.53
CA LYS A 184 18.80 -10.94 17.92
C LYS A 184 18.26 -9.53 18.06
N ASN A 185 17.71 -9.23 19.23
CA ASN A 185 17.34 -7.87 19.62
C ASN A 185 18.47 -7.26 20.47
N ILE A 186 18.99 -6.10 20.05
CA ILE A 186 20.09 -5.38 20.70
C ILE A 186 19.75 -4.92 22.14
N MET A 187 18.46 -4.71 22.47
CA MET A 187 18.01 -4.38 23.83
C MET A 187 18.19 -5.55 24.82
N ARG A 188 18.48 -6.76 24.34
CA ARG A 188 18.74 -7.92 25.19
C ARG A 188 20.18 -8.00 25.68
N LEU A 189 21.08 -7.19 25.13
CA LEU A 189 22.46 -7.09 25.59
C LEU A 189 22.54 -6.17 26.82
N PRO A 190 23.50 -6.39 27.72
CA PRO A 190 23.92 -5.35 28.67
C PRO A 190 24.22 -4.05 27.93
N GLU A 191 23.94 -2.91 28.55
CA GLU A 191 24.00 -1.62 27.88
C GLU A 191 25.37 -1.36 27.25
N GLU A 192 26.46 -1.55 27.99
CA GLU A 192 27.82 -1.36 27.48
C GLU A 192 28.13 -2.24 26.26
N GLU A 193 27.67 -3.50 26.28
CA GLU A 193 27.80 -4.43 25.15
C GLU A 193 26.97 -3.99 23.94
N ALA A 194 25.73 -3.52 24.17
CA ALA A 194 24.87 -2.99 23.12
C ALA A 194 25.53 -1.78 22.42
N PHE A 195 26.11 -0.87 23.18
CA PHE A 195 26.83 0.30 22.66
C PHE A 195 28.13 -0.08 21.93
N SER A 196 28.88 -1.06 22.45
CA SER A 196 30.06 -1.58 21.75
C SER A 196 29.67 -2.24 20.42
N PHE A 197 28.62 -3.04 20.43
CA PHE A 197 28.14 -3.76 19.25
C PHE A 197 27.55 -2.82 18.20
N ALA A 198 26.80 -1.78 18.60
CA ALA A 198 26.29 -0.77 17.68
C ALA A 198 27.41 0.00 16.98
N ARG A 199 28.48 0.38 17.70
CA ARG A 199 29.65 1.02 17.09
C ARG A 199 30.28 0.12 16.01
N HIS A 200 30.48 -1.16 16.32
CA HIS A 200 30.99 -2.11 15.34
C HIS A 200 30.07 -2.23 14.11
N LEU A 201 28.75 -2.34 14.30
CA LEU A 201 27.80 -2.35 13.19
C LEU A 201 27.85 -1.07 12.34
N SER A 202 28.07 0.09 12.96
CA SER A 202 28.16 1.37 12.24
C SER A 202 29.41 1.48 11.36
N GLU A 203 30.47 0.76 11.71
CA GLU A 203 31.72 0.70 10.95
C GLU A 203 31.66 -0.28 9.78
N GLU A 204 30.91 -1.38 9.92
CA GLU A 204 30.81 -2.44 8.91
C GLU A 204 29.61 -2.30 7.95
N THR A 205 28.53 -1.64 8.37
CA THR A 205 27.33 -1.52 7.53
C THR A 205 27.45 -0.36 6.54
N THR A 206 26.99 -0.59 5.31
CA THR A 206 26.84 0.51 4.34
C THR A 206 25.86 1.55 4.88
N SER A 207 26.02 2.81 4.47
CA SER A 207 25.39 4.07 4.95
C SER A 207 23.86 4.11 5.16
N LYS A 208 23.13 3.00 4.98
CA LYS A 208 21.68 2.89 5.17
C LYS A 208 21.24 2.62 6.63
N ASN A 209 22.14 2.31 7.55
CA ASN A 209 21.83 1.97 8.96
C ASN A 209 22.38 3.01 9.97
N ASP A 210 22.22 4.31 9.69
CA ASP A 210 22.64 5.45 10.53
C ASP A 210 22.15 5.37 12.01
N ARG A 211 21.12 4.55 12.28
CA ARG A 211 20.65 4.27 13.65
C ARG A 211 21.71 3.72 14.60
N TYR A 212 22.77 3.08 14.10
CA TYR A 212 23.84 2.50 14.92
C TYR A 212 25.07 3.41 15.08
N GLY A 213 25.14 4.51 14.30
CA GLY A 213 26.19 5.53 14.42
C GLY A 213 25.87 6.58 15.50
N ASP A 214 26.10 7.86 15.20
CA ASP A 214 25.91 8.97 16.16
C ASP A 214 24.49 9.06 16.75
N TYR A 215 23.50 8.56 16.03
CA TYR A 215 22.11 8.53 16.47
C TYR A 215 21.81 7.42 17.51
N PHE A 216 22.73 6.48 17.75
CA PHE A 216 22.44 5.27 18.53
C PHE A 216 21.97 5.55 19.96
N ILE A 217 22.53 6.55 20.66
CA ILE A 217 22.07 6.92 22.01
C ILE A 217 20.58 7.24 22.00
N ARG A 218 20.14 8.06 21.04
CA ARG A 218 18.74 8.47 20.92
C ARG A 218 17.86 7.31 20.46
N TYR A 219 18.33 6.51 19.51
CA TYR A 219 17.66 5.30 19.07
C TYR A 219 17.45 4.32 20.24
N TYR A 220 18.49 4.05 21.03
CA TYR A 220 18.48 3.12 22.15
C TYR A 220 17.42 3.51 23.19
N GLN A 221 17.40 4.79 23.60
CA GLN A 221 16.39 5.28 24.55
C GLN A 221 14.96 5.18 24.00
N LYS A 222 14.76 5.54 22.72
CA LYS A 222 13.46 5.41 22.06
C LYS A 222 13.00 3.96 21.96
N ARG A 223 13.90 3.05 21.56
CA ARG A 223 13.60 1.61 21.42
C ARG A 223 13.28 0.99 22.77
N LYS A 224 14.05 1.30 23.81
CA LYS A 224 13.78 0.86 25.19
C LYS A 224 12.40 1.32 25.68
N ALA A 225 12.04 2.58 25.45
CA ALA A 225 10.74 3.11 25.81
C ALA A 225 9.58 2.51 24.97
N ALA A 226 9.81 2.24 23.69
CA ALA A 226 8.84 1.58 22.81
C ALA A 226 8.58 0.14 23.24
N GLU A 227 9.62 -0.63 23.52
CA GLU A 227 9.48 -2.03 23.94
C GLU A 227 8.84 -2.19 25.31
N ALA A 228 9.14 -1.29 26.26
CA ALA A 228 8.44 -1.26 27.54
C ALA A 228 6.93 -1.00 27.36
N TRP A 229 6.57 -0.05 26.48
CA TRP A 229 5.17 0.25 26.15
C TRP A 229 4.47 -0.92 25.45
N LEU A 230 5.13 -1.54 24.47
CA LEU A 230 4.59 -2.71 23.76
C LEU A 230 4.35 -3.87 24.72
N TYR A 231 5.31 -4.15 25.62
CA TYR A 231 5.19 -5.21 26.61
C TYR A 231 3.98 -4.99 27.51
N GLU A 232 3.82 -3.77 28.03
CA GLU A 232 2.69 -3.40 28.89
C GLU A 232 1.35 -3.55 28.15
N LYS A 233 1.21 -2.94 26.97
CA LYS A 233 -0.04 -2.99 26.20
C LYS A 233 -0.38 -4.40 25.74
N PHE A 234 0.61 -5.18 25.32
CA PHE A 234 0.40 -6.58 24.94
C PHE A 234 -0.05 -7.41 26.14
N SER A 235 0.55 -7.21 27.32
CA SER A 235 0.12 -7.89 28.54
C SER A 235 -1.31 -7.51 28.93
N MET A 236 -1.70 -6.24 28.77
CA MET A 236 -3.06 -5.76 29.04
C MET A 236 -4.12 -6.38 28.11
N CYS A 237 -3.77 -6.68 26.86
CA CYS A 237 -4.68 -7.39 25.95
C CYS A 237 -4.59 -8.92 26.07
N GLY A 238 -4.05 -9.45 27.17
CA GLY A 238 -4.02 -10.88 27.46
C GLY A 238 -2.82 -11.64 26.86
N GLY A 239 -1.84 -10.91 26.32
CA GLY A 239 -0.55 -11.46 25.93
C GLY A 239 0.24 -12.00 27.12
N LYS A 240 1.08 -13.00 26.85
CA LYS A 240 2.00 -13.66 27.79
C LYS A 240 3.42 -13.66 27.20
N PRO A 241 4.08 -12.50 27.12
CA PRO A 241 5.41 -12.42 26.55
C PRO A 241 6.42 -13.22 27.39
N ALA A 242 7.08 -14.21 26.76
CA ALA A 242 8.12 -15.03 27.40
C ALA A 242 9.44 -14.26 27.58
N VAL A 243 9.64 -13.20 26.79
CA VAL A 243 10.82 -12.32 26.82
C VAL A 243 10.41 -10.86 27.03
N ARG A 244 11.33 -10.03 27.55
CA ARG A 244 11.11 -8.59 27.73
C ARG A 244 11.18 -7.78 26.44
N HIS A 245 11.99 -8.24 25.49
CA HIS A 245 12.32 -7.52 24.26
C HIS A 245 12.00 -8.43 23.07
N PRO A 246 11.01 -8.10 22.22
CA PRO A 246 10.53 -9.01 21.18
C PRO A 246 11.49 -9.03 19.99
N ILE A 247 11.28 -9.99 19.10
CA ILE A 247 11.89 -9.98 17.77
C ILE A 247 10.87 -9.44 16.77
N TYR A 248 11.32 -8.54 15.91
CA TYR A 248 10.45 -7.78 15.01
C TYR A 248 10.33 -8.45 13.64
N PHE A 249 9.10 -8.48 13.12
CA PHE A 249 8.73 -8.99 11.82
C PHE A 249 7.76 -8.01 11.13
N VAL A 250 7.49 -8.27 9.86
CA VAL A 250 6.43 -7.64 9.09
C VAL A 250 5.38 -8.69 8.74
N LEU A 251 4.10 -8.34 8.77
CA LEU A 251 3.05 -9.26 8.32
C LEU A 251 3.08 -9.42 6.80
N GLY A 252 3.22 -10.66 6.34
CA GLY A 252 3.25 -11.01 4.92
C GLY A 252 4.51 -10.53 4.20
N GLU A 253 4.39 -10.30 2.90
CA GLU A 253 5.45 -9.79 2.04
C GLU A 253 5.44 -8.25 1.96
N ASN A 254 6.64 -7.66 1.97
CA ASN A 254 6.90 -6.27 1.69
C ASN A 254 8.16 -6.13 0.81
N ARG A 255 7.95 -5.72 -0.45
CA ARG A 255 9.03 -5.55 -1.44
C ARG A 255 9.97 -4.40 -1.12
N GLU A 256 9.49 -3.33 -0.49
CA GLU A 256 10.34 -2.19 -0.13
C GLU A 256 11.42 -2.61 0.86
N PHE A 257 11.08 -3.48 1.82
CA PHE A 257 12.09 -4.07 2.70
C PHE A 257 13.04 -5.00 1.95
N GLN A 258 12.54 -5.82 1.05
CA GLN A 258 13.39 -6.70 0.24
C GLN A 258 14.40 -5.90 -0.61
N GLU A 259 13.94 -4.81 -1.25
CA GLU A 259 14.78 -3.87 -2.01
C GLU A 259 15.74 -3.10 -1.10
N PHE A 260 15.30 -2.69 0.08
CA PHE A 260 16.12 -1.98 1.06
C PHE A 260 17.36 -2.79 1.46
N TYR A 261 17.16 -4.06 1.85
CA TYR A 261 18.24 -4.97 2.20
C TYR A 261 19.00 -5.49 0.97
N GLY A 262 18.40 -5.43 -0.22
CA GLY A 262 19.03 -5.82 -1.47
C GLY A 262 19.28 -7.32 -1.60
N THR A 263 18.63 -8.15 -0.78
CA THR A 263 18.81 -9.60 -0.77
C THR A 263 17.46 -10.34 -0.71
N ALA A 264 17.45 -11.60 -1.15
CA ALA A 264 16.30 -12.48 -1.00
C ALA A 264 16.26 -13.18 0.37
N ASP A 265 17.26 -12.95 1.24
CA ASP A 265 17.38 -13.63 2.51
C ASP A 265 16.35 -13.08 3.51
N CYS A 266 15.47 -13.98 3.96
CA CYS A 266 14.43 -13.66 4.93
C CYS A 266 14.02 -14.91 5.71
N ILE A 267 13.54 -14.69 6.94
CA ILE A 267 12.89 -15.72 7.75
C ILE A 267 11.38 -15.54 7.61
N ARG A 268 10.67 -16.62 7.27
CA ARG A 268 9.21 -16.65 7.18
C ARG A 268 8.65 -17.67 8.14
N ILE A 269 7.72 -17.25 8.99
CA ILE A 269 7.08 -18.13 9.98
C ILE A 269 5.57 -18.11 9.73
N PRO A 270 4.92 -19.26 9.51
CA PRO A 270 3.46 -19.34 9.40
C PRO A 270 2.79 -18.79 10.66
N LEU A 271 1.85 -17.86 10.48
CA LEU A 271 1.18 -17.23 11.61
C LEU A 271 0.29 -18.24 12.35
N SER A 272 -0.27 -19.22 11.64
CA SER A 272 -1.14 -20.27 12.21
C SER A 272 -0.48 -21.03 13.36
N GLY A 273 0.84 -21.25 13.30
CA GLY A 273 1.61 -21.96 14.32
C GLY A 273 1.95 -21.17 15.59
N ILE A 274 1.64 -19.86 15.64
CA ILE A 274 1.98 -19.00 16.78
C ILE A 274 0.72 -18.74 17.64
N PRO A 275 0.72 -19.05 18.94
CA PRO A 275 -0.37 -18.76 19.87
C PRO A 275 -0.68 -17.26 19.95
N ALA A 276 -1.93 -16.93 20.25
CA ALA A 276 -2.38 -15.54 20.25
C ALA A 276 -1.75 -14.70 21.37
N ASP A 277 -1.35 -15.34 22.46
CA ASP A 277 -0.71 -14.73 23.61
C ASP A 277 0.82 -14.64 23.48
N GLU A 278 1.42 -15.03 22.35
CA GLU A 278 2.88 -14.95 22.13
C GLU A 278 3.30 -13.98 21.02
N ILE A 279 2.34 -13.30 20.40
CA ILE A 279 2.56 -12.40 19.27
C ILE A 279 1.63 -11.18 19.33
N SER A 280 2.20 -10.02 19.03
CA SER A 280 1.44 -8.77 18.91
C SER A 280 1.66 -8.08 17.57
N PHE A 281 0.74 -7.17 17.27
CA PHE A 281 0.69 -6.40 16.02
C PHE A 281 0.55 -4.93 16.33
N THR A 282 1.24 -4.09 15.56
CA THR A 282 1.00 -2.65 15.49
C THR A 282 0.72 -2.24 14.04
N PRO A 283 -0.08 -1.20 13.80
CA PRO A 283 -0.47 -0.83 12.43
C PRO A 283 0.69 -0.32 11.58
N ARG A 284 1.85 -0.04 12.21
CA ARG A 284 3.10 0.45 11.61
C ARG A 284 4.23 0.37 12.65
N ASP A 285 5.40 0.89 12.28
CA ASP A 285 6.58 1.04 13.14
C ASP A 285 6.18 1.57 14.53
N SER A 286 6.46 0.75 15.55
CA SER A 286 6.04 1.00 16.93
C SER A 286 6.78 2.16 17.59
N MET A 287 8.04 2.42 17.25
CA MET A 287 8.75 3.60 17.75
C MET A 287 8.12 4.88 17.20
N HIS A 288 7.78 4.89 15.90
CA HIS A 288 7.14 6.03 15.28
C HIS A 288 5.74 6.27 15.87
N LEU A 289 4.93 5.22 16.09
CA LEU A 289 3.64 5.36 16.77
C LEU A 289 3.78 6.02 18.14
N LYS A 290 4.76 5.57 18.92
CA LYS A 290 5.04 6.13 20.24
C LYS A 290 5.50 7.58 20.15
N ASP A 291 6.39 7.93 19.21
CA ASP A 291 6.88 9.30 19.00
C ASP A 291 5.74 10.27 18.62
N MET A 292 4.72 9.80 17.89
CA MET A 292 3.52 10.59 17.56
C MET A 292 2.47 10.63 18.69
N GLY A 293 2.67 9.90 19.80
CA GLY A 293 1.69 9.76 20.87
C GLY A 293 0.48 8.87 20.52
N MET A 294 0.52 8.14 19.40
CA MET A 294 -0.56 7.24 18.94
C MET A 294 -0.49 5.87 19.63
N THR A 295 -0.66 5.86 20.95
CA THR A 295 -0.37 4.69 21.80
C THR A 295 -1.60 3.88 22.25
N GLU A 296 -2.79 4.46 22.17
CA GLU A 296 -4.04 3.78 22.56
C GLU A 296 -4.70 3.07 21.39
N GLY A 297 -5.08 1.81 21.60
CA GLY A 297 -5.76 0.99 20.59
C GLY A 297 -4.91 0.66 19.36
N THR A 298 -3.58 0.72 19.47
CA THR A 298 -2.63 0.46 18.37
C THR A 298 -1.75 -0.77 18.57
N VAL A 299 -1.95 -1.52 19.66
CA VAL A 299 -1.28 -2.80 19.94
C VAL A 299 -2.37 -3.85 20.10
N TRP A 300 -2.27 -4.94 19.35
CA TRP A 300 -3.25 -6.02 19.33
C TRP A 300 -2.59 -7.37 19.51
N ASN A 301 -3.25 -8.29 20.24
CA ASN A 301 -2.89 -9.70 20.16
C ASN A 301 -3.39 -10.32 18.83
N LYS A 302 -3.02 -11.56 18.53
CA LYS A 302 -3.45 -12.24 17.29
C LYS A 302 -4.96 -12.35 17.17
N THR A 303 -5.67 -12.69 18.23
CA THR A 303 -7.13 -12.87 18.21
C THR A 303 -7.83 -11.57 17.83
N GLU A 304 -7.48 -10.47 18.50
CA GLU A 304 -8.02 -9.14 18.22
C GLU A 304 -7.72 -8.71 16.79
N PHE A 305 -6.48 -8.90 16.33
CA PHE A 305 -6.07 -8.55 14.98
C PHE A 305 -6.83 -9.34 13.91
N LEU A 306 -6.95 -10.66 14.06
CA LEU A 306 -7.71 -11.49 13.14
C LEU A 306 -9.21 -11.15 13.15
N ASP A 307 -9.76 -10.78 14.31
CA ASP A 307 -11.13 -10.30 14.42
C ASP A 307 -11.35 -8.97 13.71
N MET A 308 -10.37 -8.05 13.71
CA MET A 308 -10.44 -6.83 12.91
C MET A 308 -10.52 -7.14 11.41
N ILE A 309 -9.72 -8.12 10.93
CA ILE A 309 -9.79 -8.57 9.54
C ILE A 309 -11.20 -9.11 9.23
N ARG A 310 -11.71 -10.04 10.05
CA ARG A 310 -13.05 -10.65 9.86
C ARG A 310 -14.16 -9.61 9.85
N LYS A 311 -14.16 -8.67 10.82
CA LYS A 311 -15.17 -7.62 10.96
C LYS A 311 -15.12 -6.59 9.83
N SER A 312 -13.99 -6.44 9.14
CA SER A 312 -13.85 -5.47 8.05
C SER A 312 -14.70 -5.79 6.83
N GLY A 313 -15.04 -7.07 6.60
CA GLY A 313 -15.70 -7.54 5.39
C GLY A 313 -14.88 -7.38 4.10
N LYS A 314 -13.59 -7.01 4.20
CA LYS A 314 -12.67 -6.85 3.08
C LYS A 314 -11.89 -8.14 2.82
N LYS A 315 -11.31 -8.27 1.61
CA LYS A 315 -10.27 -9.28 1.36
C LYS A 315 -9.08 -9.02 2.30
N VAL A 316 -8.41 -10.08 2.77
CA VAL A 316 -7.30 -9.99 3.74
C VAL A 316 -6.20 -9.05 3.26
N GLY A 317 -5.73 -9.20 2.01
CA GLY A 317 -4.73 -8.31 1.42
C GLY A 317 -5.17 -6.84 1.36
N GLU A 318 -6.44 -6.57 1.04
CA GLU A 318 -6.98 -5.22 1.03
C GLU A 318 -7.02 -4.62 2.45
N PHE A 319 -7.33 -5.42 3.47
CA PHE A 319 -7.27 -4.96 4.86
C PHE A 319 -5.82 -4.62 5.26
N ILE A 320 -4.88 -5.53 5.02
CA ILE A 320 -3.47 -5.39 5.41
C ILE A 320 -2.82 -4.17 4.77
N CYS A 321 -3.02 -3.96 3.46
CA CYS A 321 -2.42 -2.81 2.77
C CYS A 321 -3.03 -1.47 3.18
N ASN A 322 -4.31 -1.44 3.59
CA ASN A 322 -4.98 -0.19 3.93
C ASN A 322 -4.85 0.20 5.41
N LEU A 323 -4.70 -0.78 6.32
CA LEU A 323 -4.67 -0.51 7.76
C LEU A 323 -3.64 0.56 8.15
N PRO A 324 -2.38 0.51 7.69
CA PRO A 324 -1.36 1.49 8.07
C PRO A 324 -1.72 2.93 7.69
N GLY A 325 -2.40 3.11 6.54
CA GLY A 325 -2.80 4.43 6.05
C GLY A 325 -3.75 5.18 6.98
N PHE A 326 -4.51 4.49 7.85
CA PHE A 326 -5.33 5.14 8.88
C PHE A 326 -4.50 5.74 10.03
N TYR A 327 -3.22 5.37 10.15
CA TYR A 327 -2.30 5.77 11.22
C TYR A 327 -1.11 6.61 10.71
N GLY A 328 -1.27 7.24 9.55
CA GLY A 328 -0.30 8.16 8.96
C GLY A 328 0.68 7.52 7.97
N ASN A 329 0.97 8.28 6.92
CA ASN A 329 1.72 7.98 5.69
C ASN A 329 1.16 6.81 4.82
N PRO A 330 0.77 7.05 3.57
CA PRO A 330 0.57 5.99 2.58
C PRO A 330 1.82 5.08 2.45
N GLY A 331 1.64 3.77 2.27
CA GLY A 331 2.73 2.79 2.05
C GLY A 331 3.21 2.00 3.29
N GLY A 332 2.59 2.15 4.45
CA GLY A 332 3.03 1.48 5.68
C GLY A 332 2.93 -0.06 5.66
N TYR A 333 3.55 -0.70 6.64
CA TYR A 333 3.53 -2.14 6.87
C TYR A 333 2.94 -2.44 8.25
N ILE A 334 2.37 -3.62 8.46
CA ILE A 334 1.96 -4.04 9.80
C ILE A 334 3.20 -4.63 10.46
N GLU A 335 3.68 -3.97 11.53
CA GLU A 335 4.80 -4.46 12.32
C GLU A 335 4.28 -5.53 13.28
N VAL A 336 5.06 -6.58 13.45
CA VAL A 336 4.73 -7.75 14.26
C VAL A 336 5.83 -7.94 15.28
N GLN A 337 5.45 -8.20 16.53
CA GLN A 337 6.38 -8.46 17.62
C GLN A 337 6.20 -9.89 18.12
N LEU A 338 7.23 -10.70 17.97
CA LEU A 338 7.27 -12.08 18.44
C LEU A 338 7.92 -12.13 19.83
N TRP A 339 7.20 -12.66 20.81
CA TRP A 339 7.58 -12.62 22.22
C TRP A 339 8.10 -13.94 22.78
N ASN A 340 8.39 -14.91 21.92
CA ASN A 340 8.96 -16.19 22.28
C ASN A 340 9.97 -16.63 21.21
N ASP A 341 11.18 -17.01 21.64
CA ASP A 341 12.29 -17.36 20.77
C ASP A 341 12.25 -18.82 20.29
N ASP A 342 11.35 -19.65 20.82
CA ASP A 342 11.25 -21.06 20.44
C ASP A 342 11.00 -21.25 18.93
N TYR A 343 10.34 -20.29 18.29
CA TYR A 343 10.09 -20.28 16.84
C TYR A 343 11.32 -19.94 15.99
N LEU A 344 12.40 -19.44 16.61
CA LEU A 344 13.63 -19.05 15.92
C LEU A 344 14.69 -20.15 15.94
N LYS A 345 14.51 -21.19 16.76
CA LYS A 345 15.46 -22.29 16.93
C LYS A 345 15.79 -23.05 15.64
N SER A 346 14.88 -23.06 14.67
CA SER A 346 15.11 -23.67 13.35
C SER A 346 15.80 -22.76 12.34
N TYR A 347 16.07 -21.49 12.70
CA TYR A 347 16.60 -20.44 11.82
C TYR A 347 17.89 -19.79 12.36
N ILE A 348 18.35 -20.24 13.53
CA ILE A 348 19.61 -19.90 14.20
C ILE A 348 20.47 -21.15 14.17
#